data_AF-G5GCY6-F1
#
_entry.id   AF-G5GCY6-F1
#
_cell.length_a   1.000
_cell.length_b   1.000
_cell.length_c   1.000
_cell.angle_alpha   90.00
_cell.angle_beta   90.00
_cell.angle_gamma   90.00
#
_symmetry.space_group_name_H-M   'P 1'
#
loop_
_entity.id
_entity.type
_entity.pdbx_description
1 polymer ?
#
loop_
_entity_poly.entity_id
_entity_poly.type
_entity_poly.pdbx_seq_one_letter_code
_entity_poly.pdbx_strand_id
1 'polypeptide(L)'
;MKHISYILLTLLLLLPAACTDYDDTLDVVKITIKLKIPETYDGPLDGLRVELLNTTASTFVDSTDTQGEAHFTLPAGIYSVRSSAQKTTKDYRYFFNGTLSQVVVTSDSAHTLTLPLTMSRKRIVH
;
A
#
# COMPACT_ATOMS: atom_id res chain seq x y z
N MET A 1 29.34 -52.79 -16.01
CA MET A 1 27.97 -52.28 -16.28
C MET A 1 27.06 -52.22 -15.04
N LYS A 2 27.24 -53.05 -14.01
CA LYS A 2 26.42 -53.02 -12.78
C LYS A 2 26.65 -51.76 -11.91
N HIS A 3 27.90 -51.31 -11.75
CA HIS A 3 28.24 -50.11 -10.97
C HIS A 3 27.67 -48.79 -11.53
N ILE A 4 27.63 -48.63 -12.85
CA ILE A 4 27.00 -47.47 -13.52
C ILE A 4 25.49 -47.46 -13.26
N SER A 5 24.87 -48.64 -13.19
CA SER A 5 23.44 -48.77 -12.89
C SER A 5 23.12 -48.39 -11.44
N TYR A 6 24.01 -48.67 -10.48
CA TYR A 6 23.84 -48.26 -9.08
C TYR A 6 24.06 -46.74 -8.88
N ILE A 7 24.95 -46.12 -9.67
CA ILE A 7 25.16 -44.66 -9.65
C ILE A 7 23.93 -43.93 -10.23
N LEU A 8 23.34 -44.47 -11.31
CA LEU A 8 22.12 -43.90 -11.88
C LEU A 8 20.91 -44.04 -10.94
N LEU A 9 20.83 -45.17 -10.20
CA LEU A 9 19.75 -45.44 -9.24
C LEU A 9 19.85 -44.55 -7.99
N THR A 10 21.08 -44.26 -7.52
CA THR A 10 21.31 -43.38 -6.37
C THR A 10 21.07 -41.90 -6.70
N LEU A 11 21.37 -41.47 -7.93
CA LEU A 11 21.06 -40.11 -8.41
C LEU A 11 19.55 -39.87 -8.56
N LEU A 12 18.78 -40.90 -8.94
CA LEU A 12 17.32 -40.83 -9.10
C LEU A 12 16.58 -40.72 -7.75
N LEU A 13 17.18 -41.24 -6.67
CA LEU A 13 16.65 -41.17 -5.30
C LEU A 13 16.89 -39.82 -4.60
N LEU A 14 17.77 -38.97 -5.15
CA LEU A 14 18.08 -37.62 -4.62
C LEU A 14 17.20 -36.50 -5.24
N LEU A 15 16.44 -36.80 -6.31
CA LEU A 15 15.56 -35.84 -6.97
C LEU A 15 14.34 -35.37 -6.16
N PRO A 16 13.70 -36.16 -5.27
CA PRO A 16 12.50 -35.70 -4.58
C PRO A 16 12.76 -34.74 -3.40
N ALA A 17 14.03 -34.53 -2.99
CA ALA A 17 14.37 -33.60 -1.91
C ALA A 17 14.53 -32.14 -2.38
N ALA A 18 14.52 -31.88 -3.70
CA ALA A 18 14.75 -30.55 -4.25
C ALA A 18 13.46 -29.71 -4.44
N CYS A 19 12.28 -30.34 -4.37
CA CYS A 19 11.00 -29.63 -4.30
C CYS A 19 10.54 -29.56 -2.84
N THR A 20 11.28 -28.83 -1.99
CA THR A 20 10.62 -28.25 -0.82
C THR A 20 9.79 -27.10 -1.33
N ASP A 21 8.46 -27.23 -1.26
CA ASP A 21 7.52 -26.12 -1.44
C ASP A 21 7.94 -25.02 -0.45
N TYR A 22 8.71 -24.06 -0.95
CA TYR A 22 9.15 -22.92 -0.18
C TYR A 22 7.94 -21.99 -0.13
N ASP A 23 7.13 -22.14 0.91
CA ASP A 23 5.99 -21.25 1.20
C ASP A 23 6.57 -19.90 1.63
N ASP A 24 7.03 -19.12 0.66
CA ASP A 24 7.56 -17.76 0.82
C ASP A 24 6.40 -16.76 0.90
N THR A 25 5.39 -17.08 1.69
CA THR A 25 4.26 -16.17 1.91
C THR A 25 4.74 -15.04 2.82
N LEU A 26 5.03 -13.89 2.20
CA LEU A 26 5.25 -12.65 2.93
C LEU A 26 4.01 -12.37 3.79
N ASP A 27 4.19 -12.30 5.11
CA ASP A 27 3.13 -11.88 6.02
C ASP A 27 2.65 -10.47 5.65
N VAL A 28 1.42 -10.40 5.14
CA VAL A 28 0.76 -9.15 4.75
C VAL A 28 -0.26 -8.71 5.79
N VAL A 29 -0.28 -7.40 6.04
CA VAL A 29 -1.16 -6.73 6.99
C VAL A 29 -2.14 -5.85 6.24
N LYS A 30 -3.42 -5.95 6.61
CA LYS A 30 -4.46 -5.05 6.11
C LYS A 30 -4.45 -3.75 6.90
N ILE A 31 -4.37 -2.63 6.20
CA ILE A 31 -4.38 -1.30 6.79
C ILE A 31 -5.26 -0.34 5.99
N THR A 32 -5.94 0.53 6.71
CA THR A 32 -6.82 1.56 6.18
C THR A 32 -6.22 2.92 6.46
N ILE A 33 -6.08 3.76 5.44
CA ILE A 33 -5.66 5.15 5.56
C ILE A 33 -6.89 6.05 5.44
N LYS A 34 -7.30 6.66 6.55
CA LYS A 34 -8.41 7.62 6.61
C LYS A 34 -7.89 9.04 6.40
N LEU A 35 -8.40 9.74 5.39
CA LEU A 35 -8.01 11.13 5.14
C LEU A 35 -8.80 12.08 6.04
N LYS A 36 -8.09 12.83 6.89
CA LYS A 36 -8.69 13.93 7.67
C LYS A 36 -8.62 15.21 6.85
N ILE A 37 -9.74 15.54 6.21
CA ILE A 37 -9.89 16.75 5.39
C ILE A 37 -10.31 17.94 6.28
N PRO A 38 -9.87 19.18 5.99
CA PRO A 38 -10.38 20.37 6.68
C PRO A 38 -11.89 20.53 6.52
N GLU A 39 -12.58 20.94 7.60
CA GLU A 39 -14.05 21.09 7.66
C GLU A 39 -14.62 22.10 6.64
N THR A 40 -13.77 22.94 6.06
CA THR A 40 -14.15 23.90 5.01
C THR A 40 -14.43 23.26 3.65
N TYR A 41 -14.19 21.96 3.49
CA TYR A 41 -14.50 21.20 2.29
C TYR A 41 -15.65 20.23 2.56
N ASP A 42 -16.72 20.36 1.80
CA ASP A 42 -17.96 19.58 1.89
C ASP A 42 -18.19 18.68 0.67
N GLY A 43 -17.19 18.55 -0.20
CA GLY A 43 -17.27 17.76 -1.41
C GLY A 43 -17.00 16.26 -1.22
N PRO A 44 -17.08 15.48 -2.31
CA PRO A 44 -16.85 14.04 -2.28
C PRO A 44 -15.45 13.68 -1.81
N LEU A 45 -15.38 12.68 -0.92
CA LEU A 45 -14.14 12.17 -0.34
C LEU A 45 -13.54 11.00 -1.14
N ASP A 46 -14.28 10.42 -2.08
CA ASP A 46 -13.84 9.31 -2.92
C ASP A 46 -12.80 9.72 -3.98
N GLY A 47 -11.98 8.78 -4.42
CA GLY A 47 -11.04 8.98 -5.52
C GLY A 47 -9.84 9.87 -5.19
N LEU A 48 -9.57 10.15 -3.90
CA LEU A 48 -8.36 10.86 -3.49
C LEU A 48 -7.20 9.86 -3.41
N ARG A 49 -6.17 10.07 -4.22
CA ARG A 49 -5.00 9.19 -4.28
C ARG A 49 -4.25 9.16 -2.94
N VAL A 50 -3.93 7.96 -2.48
CA VAL A 50 -3.02 7.69 -1.36
C VAL A 50 -1.88 6.80 -1.86
N GLU A 51 -0.67 7.14 -1.43
CA GLU A 51 0.56 6.47 -1.81
C GLU A 51 1.35 6.09 -0.57
N LEU A 52 1.83 4.85 -0.50
CA LEU A 52 2.72 4.37 0.54
C LEU A 52 4.05 3.95 -0.08
N LEU A 53 5.14 4.48 0.46
CA LEU A 53 6.50 4.18 0.03
C LEU A 53 7.22 3.47 1.18
N ASN A 54 7.73 2.27 0.93
CA ASN A 54 8.56 1.57 1.93
C ASN A 54 10.03 2.03 1.86
N THR A 55 10.85 1.52 2.77
CA THR A 55 12.29 1.84 2.84
C THR A 55 13.11 1.32 1.66
N THR A 56 12.59 0.34 0.91
CA THR A 56 13.21 -0.19 -0.32
C THR A 56 12.69 0.50 -1.58
N ALA A 57 12.02 1.65 -1.44
CA ALA A 57 11.43 2.44 -2.52
C ALA A 57 10.34 1.72 -3.35
N SER A 58 9.70 0.70 -2.79
CA SER A 58 8.49 0.09 -3.35
C SER A 58 7.29 0.99 -3.04
N THR A 59 6.51 1.27 -4.08
CA THR A 59 5.35 2.17 -4.00
C THR A 59 4.05 1.39 -4.11
N PHE A 60 3.16 1.61 -3.16
CA PHE A 60 1.80 1.07 -3.13
C PHE A 60 0.82 2.23 -3.29
N VAL A 61 -0.21 2.04 -4.10
CA VAL A 61 -1.14 3.12 -4.48
C VAL A 61 -2.56 2.60 -4.39
N ASP A 62 -3.41 3.40 -3.76
CA ASP A 62 -4.86 3.21 -3.80
C ASP A 62 -5.56 4.58 -3.80
N SER A 63 -6.88 4.58 -3.94
CA SER A 63 -7.71 5.79 -3.83
C SER A 63 -8.79 5.60 -2.78
N THR A 64 -9.19 6.70 -2.15
CA THR A 64 -10.24 6.65 -1.13
C THR A 64 -11.60 6.23 -1.66
N ASP A 65 -12.38 5.61 -0.80
CA ASP A 65 -13.80 5.35 -0.97
C ASP A 65 -14.67 6.55 -0.56
N THR A 66 -16.00 6.35 -0.51
CA THR A 66 -16.97 7.40 -0.13
C THR A 66 -16.84 7.86 1.33
N GLN A 67 -16.17 7.08 2.18
CA GLN A 67 -15.89 7.43 3.58
C GLN A 67 -14.55 8.19 3.73
N GLY A 68 -13.80 8.37 2.64
CA GLY A 68 -12.49 9.00 2.66
C GLY A 68 -11.38 8.03 3.11
N GLU A 69 -11.59 6.73 2.91
CA GLU A 69 -10.70 5.67 3.38
C GLU A 69 -10.08 4.92 2.19
N ALA A 70 -8.75 4.77 2.18
CA ALA A 70 -8.01 3.96 1.20
C ALA A 70 -7.53 2.67 1.87
N HIS A 71 -7.61 1.53 1.19
CA HIS A 71 -7.41 0.22 1.79
C HIS A 71 -6.23 -0.52 1.16
N PHE A 72 -5.27 -0.91 1.99
CA PHE A 72 -4.04 -1.55 1.55
C PHE A 72 -3.85 -2.92 2.20
N THR A 73 -3.18 -3.79 1.47
CA THR A 73 -2.62 -5.05 1.98
C THR A 73 -1.11 -4.99 1.73
N LEU A 74 -0.33 -4.85 2.80
CA LEU A 74 1.09 -4.50 2.73
C LEU A 74 1.93 -5.50 3.51
N PRO A 75 3.14 -5.85 3.04
CA PRO A 75 4.11 -6.53 3.88
C PRO A 75 4.41 -5.73 5.16
N ALA A 76 4.68 -6.42 6.26
CA ALA A 76 5.15 -5.76 7.47
C ALA A 76 6.42 -4.92 7.19
N GLY A 77 6.50 -3.72 7.75
CA GLY A 77 7.60 -2.81 7.47
C GLY A 77 7.33 -1.36 7.87
N ILE A 78 8.22 -0.47 7.43
CA ILE A 78 8.14 0.96 7.70
C ILE A 78 7.82 1.69 6.39
N TYR A 79 6.81 2.56 6.44
CA TYR A 79 6.28 3.27 5.28
C TYR A 79 6.25 4.78 5.51
N SER A 80 6.34 5.52 4.41
CA SER A 80 5.89 6.91 4.32
C SER A 80 4.58 6.95 3.55
N VAL A 81 3.56 7.59 4.10
CA VAL A 81 2.23 7.74 3.51
C VAL A 81 2.09 9.15 2.97
N ARG A 82 1.64 9.30 1.73
CA ARG A 82 1.42 10.59 1.08
C ARG A 82 0.06 10.61 0.40
N SER A 83 -0.59 11.77 0.42
CA SER A 83 -1.70 12.07 -0.48
C SER A 83 -1.45 13.41 -1.16
N SER A 84 -1.71 13.44 -2.45
CA SER A 84 -1.64 14.62 -3.31
C SER A 84 -2.74 14.50 -4.34
N ALA A 85 -3.85 15.21 -4.12
CA ALA A 85 -5.05 15.06 -4.93
C ALA A 85 -5.67 16.41 -5.30
N GLN A 86 -6.47 16.39 -6.36
CA GLN A 86 -7.21 17.56 -6.83
C GLN A 86 -8.69 17.20 -7.01
N LYS A 87 -9.58 18.10 -6.58
CA LYS A 87 -11.01 18.06 -6.95
C LYS A 87 -11.38 19.37 -7.63
N THR A 88 -12.21 19.30 -8.66
CA THR A 88 -12.65 20.48 -9.42
C THR A 88 -14.17 20.58 -9.32
N THR A 89 -14.63 21.78 -8.98
CA THR A 89 -16.04 22.17 -8.99
C THR A 89 -16.24 23.23 -10.08
N LYS A 90 -17.47 23.75 -10.23
CA LYS A 90 -17.74 24.86 -11.15
C LYS A 90 -16.87 26.09 -10.84
N ASP A 91 -16.77 26.45 -9.57
CA ASP A 91 -16.17 27.73 -9.18
C ASP A 91 -14.73 27.61 -8.67
N TYR A 92 -14.32 26.42 -8.22
CA TYR A 92 -13.02 26.21 -7.58
C TYR A 92 -12.35 24.90 -7.99
N ARG A 93 -11.01 24.97 -8.04
CA ARG A 93 -10.11 23.82 -8.02
C ARG A 93 -9.48 23.70 -6.64
N TYR A 94 -9.69 22.58 -5.98
CA TYR A 94 -9.16 22.24 -4.67
C TYR A 94 -7.91 21.37 -4.81
N PHE A 95 -6.92 21.63 -3.96
CA PHE A 95 -5.68 20.86 -3.87
C PHE A 95 -5.52 20.35 -2.44
N PHE A 96 -5.34 19.04 -2.31
CA PHE A 96 -5.17 18.37 -1.03
C PHE A 96 -3.78 17.77 -0.95
N ASN A 97 -3.06 18.03 0.14
CA ASN A 97 -1.72 17.51 0.35
C ASN A 97 -1.54 17.07 1.80
N GLY A 98 -0.96 15.89 2.02
CA GLY A 98 -0.61 15.39 3.34
C GLY A 98 0.50 14.36 3.27
N THR A 99 1.27 14.25 4.35
CA THR A 99 2.33 13.26 4.49
C THR A 99 2.42 12.77 5.94
N LEU A 100 2.71 11.48 6.12
CA LEU A 100 3.14 10.87 7.38
C LEU A 100 4.38 10.03 7.09
N SER A 101 5.37 10.09 7.96
CA SER A 101 6.62 9.34 7.82
C SER A 101 6.77 8.35 8.96
N GLN A 102 7.59 7.32 8.74
CA GLN A 102 7.92 6.31 9.76
C GLN A 102 6.70 5.58 10.31
N VAL A 103 5.72 5.31 9.44
CA VAL A 103 4.55 4.50 9.79
C VAL A 103 4.97 3.05 9.87
N VAL A 104 4.90 2.48 11.07
CA VAL A 104 5.18 1.06 11.32
C VAL A 104 3.92 0.25 11.03
N VAL A 105 4.05 -0.75 10.16
CA VAL A 105 3.00 -1.69 9.79
C VAL A 105 3.43 -3.08 10.24
N THR A 106 2.73 -3.62 11.23
CA THR A 106 2.90 -4.99 11.76
C THR A 106 1.53 -5.57 12.10
N SER A 107 1.45 -6.87 12.35
CA SER A 107 0.20 -7.55 12.71
C SER A 107 -0.48 -6.98 13.97
N ASP A 108 0.29 -6.39 14.89
CA ASP A 108 -0.21 -5.77 16.12
C ASP A 108 -0.51 -4.26 15.96
N SER A 109 -0.24 -3.68 14.78
CA SER A 109 -0.43 -2.25 14.54
C SER A 109 -1.91 -1.88 14.40
N ALA A 110 -2.22 -0.60 14.64
CA ALA A 110 -3.56 -0.08 14.38
C ALA A 110 -3.93 -0.26 12.90
N HIS A 111 -5.02 -0.98 12.64
CA HIS A 111 -5.52 -1.21 11.27
C HIS A 111 -6.04 0.05 10.59
N THR A 112 -6.18 1.17 11.30
CA THR A 112 -6.63 2.44 10.74
C THR A 112 -5.70 3.57 11.16
N LEU A 113 -5.15 4.27 10.17
CA LEU A 113 -4.29 5.43 10.37
C LEU A 113 -4.97 6.66 9.79
N THR A 114 -4.92 7.78 10.52
CA THR A 114 -5.47 9.04 10.06
C THR A 114 -4.37 9.91 9.44
N LEU A 115 -4.50 10.24 8.16
CA LEU A 115 -3.62 11.16 7.43
C LEU A 115 -4.24 12.56 7.39
N PRO A 116 -3.72 13.55 8.14
CA PRO A 116 -4.19 14.93 8.06
C PRO A 116 -3.81 15.55 6.71
N LEU A 117 -4.79 16.16 6.04
CA LEU A 117 -4.58 16.90 4.81
C LEU A 117 -4.62 18.41 5.04
N THR A 118 -3.74 19.10 4.34
CA THR A 118 -3.84 20.53 4.09
C THR A 118 -4.60 20.77 2.79
N MET A 119 -5.46 21.78 2.76
CA MET A 119 -6.25 22.12 1.59
C MET A 119 -5.95 23.56 1.14
N SER A 120 -5.76 23.75 -0.15
CA SER A 120 -5.83 25.07 -0.79
C SER A 120 -6.83 25.05 -1.95
N ARG A 121 -7.30 26.22 -2.39
CA ARG A 121 -8.23 26.32 -3.53
C ARG A 121 -7.90 27.49 -4.43
N LYS A 122 -8.15 27.33 -5.73
CA LYS A 122 -8.03 28.36 -6.77
C LYS A 122 -9.38 28.57 -7.43
N ARG A 123 -9.86 29.82 -7.49
CA ARG A 123 -11.09 30.17 -8.21
C ARG A 123 -10.90 29.96 -9.72
N ILE A 124 -11.91 29.39 -10.38
CA ILE A 124 -11.97 29.22 -11.82
C ILE A 124 -12.64 30.46 -12.41
N VAL A 125 -11.95 31.11 -13.34
CA VAL A 125 -12.49 32.23 -14.13
C VAL A 125 -12.84 31.66 -15.50
N HIS A 126 -14.09 31.84 -15.92
CA HIS A 126 -14.59 31.43 -17.22
C HIS A 126 -14.45 32.59 -18.21
#